data_AF-A0AA96V6L1-F1
#
_entry.id   AF-A0AA96V6L1-F1
#
_cell.length_a   1.000
_cell.length_b   1.000
_cell.length_c   1.000
_cell.angle_alpha   90.00
_cell.angle_beta   90.00
_cell.angle_gamma   90.00
#
_symmetry.space_group_name_H-M   'P 1'
#
loop_
_entity.id
_entity.type
_entity.pdbx_description
1 polymer ?
#
loop_
_entity_poly.entity_id
_entity_poly.type
_entity_poly.pdbx_seq_one_letter_code
_entity_poly.pdbx_strand_id
1 'polypeptide(L)'
;MKLSTKQKQFMDVVSLIRKSRQNAIKMVNTELIYLYWNVGQYISERIEKSEWGQSVVKELADYLSREDQGLSGFSDKNLWRMKQYNKIKFQ
;
A
#
# COMPACT_ATOMS: atom_id res chain seq x y z
N MET A 1 -1.18 -34.39 -28.21
CA MET A 1 -2.05 -35.23 -27.35
C MET A 1 -3.24 -34.40 -26.90
N LYS A 2 -4.49 -34.77 -27.23
CA LYS A 2 -5.68 -34.01 -26.82
C LYS A 2 -5.94 -34.23 -25.32
N LEU A 3 -6.12 -33.14 -24.56
CA LEU A 3 -6.54 -33.21 -23.16
C LEU A 3 -7.91 -33.91 -23.07
N SER A 4 -8.04 -34.81 -22.10
CA SER A 4 -9.33 -35.41 -21.75
C SER A 4 -10.32 -34.36 -21.24
N THR A 5 -11.62 -34.64 -21.37
CA THR A 5 -12.69 -33.75 -20.87
C THR A 5 -12.52 -33.42 -19.39
N LYS A 6 -12.08 -34.38 -18.57
CA LYS A 6 -11.82 -34.17 -17.13
C LYS A 6 -10.66 -33.21 -16.90
N GLN A 7 -9.57 -33.33 -17.65
CA GLN A 7 -8.43 -32.43 -17.53
C GLN A 7 -8.80 -30.98 -17.88
N LYS A 8 -9.68 -30.77 -18.87
CA LYS A 8 -10.21 -29.43 -19.17
C LYS A 8 -11.00 -28.86 -17.99
N GLN A 9 -11.92 -29.65 -17.41
CA GLN A 9 -12.68 -29.24 -16.23
C GLN A 9 -11.78 -28.90 -15.03
N PHE A 10 -10.69 -29.66 -14.82
CA PHE A 10 -9.72 -29.35 -13.77
C PHE A 10 -8.97 -28.04 -14.04
N MET A 11 -8.63 -27.74 -15.29
CA MET A 11 -8.03 -26.46 -15.67
C MET A 11 -8.98 -25.29 -15.43
N ASP A 12 -10.29 -25.48 -15.62
CA ASP A 12 -11.29 -24.45 -15.33
C ASP A 12 -11.31 -24.12 -13.83
N VAL A 13 -11.29 -25.15 -12.96
CA VAL A 13 -11.21 -24.97 -11.50
C VAL A 13 -9.93 -24.25 -11.10
N VAL A 14 -8.77 -24.65 -11.64
CA VAL A 14 -7.49 -23.96 -11.38
C VAL A 14 -7.55 -22.49 -11.81
N SER A 15 -8.19 -22.19 -12.93
CA SER A 15 -8.34 -20.82 -13.43
C SER A 15 -9.24 -19.98 -12.53
N LEU A 16 -10.34 -20.54 -12.02
CA LEU A 16 -11.21 -19.88 -11.04
C LEU A 16 -10.42 -19.53 -9.76
N ILE A 17 -9.64 -20.47 -9.23
CA ILE A 17 -8.81 -20.26 -8.03
C ILE A 17 -7.78 -19.15 -8.29
N ARG A 18 -7.06 -19.20 -9.41
CA ARG A 18 -6.05 -18.19 -9.77
C ARG A 18 -6.67 -16.81 -9.92
N LYS A 19 -7.81 -16.71 -10.60
CA LYS A 19 -8.54 -15.44 -10.77
C LYS A 19 -8.96 -14.86 -9.42
N SER A 20 -9.50 -15.68 -8.53
CA SER A 20 -9.89 -15.24 -7.18
C SER A 20 -8.69 -14.72 -6.38
N ARG A 21 -7.56 -15.43 -6.37
CA ARG A 21 -6.32 -15.00 -5.71
C ARG A 21 -5.77 -13.69 -6.29
N GLN A 22 -5.76 -13.55 -7.62
CA GLN A 22 -5.33 -12.32 -8.27
C GLN A 22 -6.21 -11.13 -7.90
N ASN A 23 -7.53 -11.33 -7.81
CA ASN A 23 -8.45 -10.29 -7.38
C ASN A 23 -8.18 -9.87 -5.93
N ALA A 24 -7.95 -10.82 -5.03
CA ALA A 24 -7.60 -10.51 -3.64
C ALA A 24 -6.31 -9.67 -3.56
N ILE A 25 -5.26 -10.06 -4.28
CA ILE A 25 -4.00 -9.29 -4.34
C ILE A 25 -4.23 -7.88 -4.89
N LYS A 26 -5.04 -7.74 -5.95
CA LYS A 26 -5.39 -6.42 -6.50
C LYS A 26 -6.09 -5.55 -5.47
N MET A 27 -7.06 -6.09 -4.74
CA MET A 27 -7.77 -5.35 -3.70
C MET A 27 -6.81 -4.90 -2.58
N VAL A 28 -5.95 -5.80 -2.10
CA VAL A 28 -4.93 -5.46 -1.10
C VAL A 28 -4.00 -4.36 -1.60
N ASN A 29 -3.52 -4.45 -2.85
CA ASN A 29 -2.67 -3.43 -3.43
C ASN A 29 -3.38 -2.07 -3.56
N THR A 30 -4.67 -2.07 -3.92
CA THR A 30 -5.48 -0.86 -3.97
C THR A 30 -5.57 -0.21 -2.59
N GLU A 31 -5.86 -0.99 -1.54
CA GLU A 31 -5.91 -0.48 -0.16
C GLU A 31 -4.55 0.04 0.31
N LEU A 32 -3.44 -0.63 -0.04
CA LEU A 32 -2.10 -0.14 0.28
C LEU A 32 -1.80 1.20 -0.38
N ILE A 33 -2.24 1.42 -1.62
CA ILE A 33 -2.09 2.70 -2.30
C ILE A 33 -2.91 3.79 -1.58
N TYR A 34 -4.16 3.50 -1.21
CA TYR A 34 -4.99 4.44 -0.45
C TYR A 34 -4.39 4.75 0.91
N LEU A 35 -3.89 3.75 1.63
CA LEU A 35 -3.20 3.93 2.91
C LEU A 35 -2.03 4.90 2.78
N TYR A 36 -1.13 4.69 1.81
CA TYR A 36 0.02 5.56 1.59
C TYR A 36 -0.39 6.98 1.21
N TRP A 37 -1.46 7.13 0.43
CA TRP A 37 -2.00 8.45 0.10
C TRP A 37 -2.56 9.14 1.35
N ASN A 38 -3.38 8.45 2.15
CA ASN A 38 -3.97 8.99 3.39
C ASN A 38 -2.90 9.42 4.39
N VAL A 39 -1.85 8.60 4.59
CA VAL A 39 -0.72 8.96 5.46
C VAL A 39 0.02 10.19 4.92
N GLY A 40 0.26 10.25 3.61
CA GLY A 40 0.87 11.41 2.97
C GLY A 40 0.05 12.69 3.11
N GLN A 41 -1.27 12.62 2.95
CA GLN A 41 -2.21 13.72 3.21
C GLN A 41 -2.10 14.21 4.65
N TYR A 42 -2.23 13.29 5.61
CA TYR A 42 -2.16 13.60 7.02
C TYR A 42 -0.87 14.34 7.39
N ILE A 43 0.28 13.86 6.93
CA ILE A 43 1.57 14.52 7.15
C ILE A 43 1.61 15.90 6.50
N SER A 44 1.14 16.04 5.26
CA SER A 44 1.15 17.34 4.55
C SER A 44 0.31 18.38 5.29
N GLU A 45 -0.90 18.03 5.72
CA GLU A 45 -1.80 18.94 6.43
C GLU A 45 -1.18 19.46 7.74
N ARG A 46 -0.52 18.59 8.52
CA ARG A 46 0.12 18.98 9.78
C ARG A 46 1.31 19.91 9.55
N ILE A 47 2.10 19.68 8.50
CA ILE A 47 3.21 20.55 8.13
C ILE A 47 2.68 21.90 7.60
N GLU A 48 1.64 21.90 6.77
CA GLU A 48 1.05 23.13 6.21
C GLU A 48 0.42 24.01 7.28
N LYS A 49 -0.18 23.41 8.32
CA LYS A 49 -0.67 24.12 9.51
C LYS A 49 0.44 24.55 10.47
N SER A 50 1.71 24.31 10.14
CA SER A 50 2.87 24.56 11.01
C SER A 50 2.79 23.85 12.36
N GLU A 51 1.96 22.82 12.48
CA GLU A 51 1.84 21.99 13.69
C GLU A 51 3.05 21.04 13.81
N TRP A 52 3.55 20.55 12.66
CA TRP A 52 4.68 19.63 12.60
C TRP A 52 5.89 20.27 11.89
N GLY A 53 7.03 20.27 12.58
CA GLY A 53 8.33 20.54 11.97
C GLY A 53 8.88 19.34 11.18
N GLN A 54 9.96 19.54 10.43
CA GLN A 54 10.56 18.47 9.63
C GLN A 54 11.08 17.30 10.47
N SER A 55 11.51 17.53 11.72
CA SER A 55 11.98 16.49 12.63
C SER A 55 10.88 15.51 13.05
N VAL A 56 9.62 15.96 13.05
CA VAL A 56 8.47 15.16 13.49
C VAL A 56 8.21 13.98 12.57
N VAL A 57 8.54 14.09 11.27
CA VAL A 57 8.40 12.97 10.31
C VAL A 57 9.36 11.82 10.66
N LYS A 58 10.57 12.16 11.09
CA LYS A 58 11.55 11.17 11.57
C LYS A 58 11.08 10.54 12.88
N GLU A 59 10.60 11.35 13.82
CA GLU A 59 10.04 10.86 15.08
C GLU A 59 8.85 9.92 14.86
N LEU A 60 8.00 10.21 13.87
CA LEU A 60 6.91 9.34 13.46
C LEU A 60 7.43 8.00 12.92
N ALA A 61 8.45 7.99 12.07
CA ALA A 61 9.04 6.74 11.58
C ALA A 61 9.61 5.89 12.73
N ASP A 62 10.31 6.52 13.66
CA ASP A 62 10.90 5.86 14.83
C ASP A 62 9.80 5.34 15.79
N TYR A 63 8.67 6.06 15.90
CA TYR A 63 7.50 5.61 16.64
C TYR A 63 6.87 4.38 15.99
N LEU A 64 6.52 4.44 14.70
CA LEU A 64 5.87 3.33 13.98
C LEU A 64 6.70 2.04 14.03
N SER A 65 8.03 2.15 13.89
CA SER A 65 8.93 1.00 13.97
C SER A 65 8.98 0.37 15.37
N ARG A 66 8.70 1.13 16.43
CA ARG A 66 8.68 0.63 17.81
C ARG A 66 7.34 0.01 18.18
N GLU A 67 6.24 0.61 17.71
CA GLU A 67 4.89 0.14 18.01
C GLU A 67 4.58 -1.21 17.37
N ASP A 68 4.95 -1.39 16.10
CA ASP A 68 4.67 -2.64 15.40
C ASP A 68 5.74 -2.94 14.34
N GLN A 69 6.49 -4.02 14.56
CA GLN A 69 7.50 -4.51 13.62
C GLN A 69 6.89 -4.97 12.27
N GLY A 70 5.57 -5.22 12.25
CA GLY A 70 4.78 -5.51 11.05
C GLY A 70 4.53 -4.30 10.16
N LEU A 71 4.68 -3.06 10.65
CA LEU A 71 4.57 -1.82 9.89
C LEU A 71 5.83 -1.53 9.07
N SER A 72 6.26 -2.52 8.29
CA SER A 72 7.31 -2.35 7.30
C SER A 72 6.87 -1.38 6.19
N GLY A 73 7.81 -0.57 5.68
CA GLY A 73 7.54 0.39 4.60
C GLY A 73 7.32 1.84 5.05
N PHE A 74 7.22 2.13 6.35
CA PHE A 74 7.02 3.48 6.89
C PHE A 74 8.29 4.16 7.43
N SER A 75 9.42 3.96 6.76
CA SER A 75 10.66 4.70 7.08
C SER A 75 10.48 6.19 6.82
N ASP A 76 11.28 7.04 7.48
CA ASP A 76 11.29 8.51 7.30
C ASP A 76 11.30 8.90 5.81
N LYS A 77 12.20 8.29 5.02
CA LYS A 77 12.28 8.50 3.55
C LYS A 77 10.98 8.16 2.82
N ASN A 78 10.31 7.08 3.23
CA ASN A 78 9.05 6.67 2.60
C ASN A 78 7.88 7.57 3.01
N LEU A 79 7.82 8.00 4.28
CA LEU A 79 6.84 8.98 4.73
C LEU A 79 6.98 10.32 3.98
N TRP A 80 8.21 10.79 3.77
CA TRP A 80 8.46 11.94 2.91
C TRP A 80 7.98 11.73 1.48
N ARG A 81 8.22 10.55 0.88
CA ARG A 81 7.72 10.23 -0.47
C ARG A 81 6.19 10.23 -0.53
N MET A 82 5.52 9.66 0.47
CA MET A 82 4.05 9.66 0.57
C MET A 82 3.51 11.09 0.61
N LYS A 83 4.14 11.96 1.40
CA LYS A 83 3.79 13.39 1.46
C LYS A 83 4.00 14.11 0.13
N GLN A 84 5.06 13.81 -0.61
CA GLN A 84 5.32 14.44 -1.92
C GLN A 84 4.36 13.92 -3.01
N TYR A 85 3.97 12.65 -2.95
CA TYR A 85 3.09 12.02 -3.94
C TYR A 85 1.69 12.64 -3.99
N ASN A 86 1.21 13.13 -2.84
CA ASN A 86 0.00 13.96 -2.75
C ASN A 86 -0.01 15.11 -3.78
N LYS A 87 1.13 15.78 -3.96
CA LYS A 87 1.23 16.99 -4.80
C LYS A 87 1.20 16.72 -6.32
N ILE A 88 1.38 15.48 -6.75
CA ILE A 88 1.55 15.13 -8.18
C ILE A 88 0.22 14.66 -8.82
N LYS A 89 -0.77 14.23 -8.03
CA LYS A 89 -2.03 13.67 -8.56
C LYS A 89 -3.19 14.65 -8.76
N PHE A 90 -2.99 15.95 -8.55
CA PHE A 90 -4.01 16.99 -8.74
C PHE A 90 -3.53 18.18 -9.61
N GLN A 91 -2.61 17.94 -10.55
CA GLN A 91 -2.35 18.83 -11.69
C GLN A 91 -2.83 18.18 -12.98
#